data_AF-A0A7Z0WNP4-F1
#
_entry.id   AF-A0A7Z0WNP4-F1
#
_cell.length_a   1.000
_cell.length_b   1.000
_cell.length_c   1.000
_cell.angle_alpha   90.00
_cell.angle_beta   90.00
_cell.angle_gamma   90.00
#
_symmetry.space_group_name_H-M   'P 1'
#
loop_
_entity.id
_entity.type
_entity.pdbx_description
1 polymer ?
#
loop_
_entity_poly.entity_id
_entity_poly.type
_entity_poly.pdbx_seq_one_letter_code
_entity_poly.pdbx_strand_id
1 'polypeptide(L)'
;MTRWAKAPAHHDPAATTADARRFLDDGLTPVRCGGCPSEVLVRKSSHRQTSVQWHAPPAASCPEFAERVAAGELSARIDTCGQLRAAIEHAVATGALPVPGGGDAGDGGPGGGPGGGHG
;
A
#
# COMPACT_ATOMS: atom_id res chain seq x y z
N MET A 1 -21.41 11.50 -30.43
CA MET A 1 -21.11 11.08 -29.05
C MET A 1 -19.94 10.12 -29.10
N THR A 2 -18.73 10.59 -28.80
CA THR A 2 -17.52 9.76 -28.88
C THR A 2 -17.55 8.74 -27.74
N ARG A 3 -17.91 7.50 -28.05
CA ARG A 3 -17.82 6.38 -27.11
C ARG A 3 -16.33 6.11 -26.90
N TRP A 4 -15.83 6.40 -25.71
CA TRP A 4 -14.50 5.98 -25.30
C TRP A 4 -14.43 4.45 -25.38
N ALA A 5 -13.50 3.90 -26.16
CA ALA A 5 -13.25 2.46 -26.16
C ALA A 5 -12.60 2.07 -24.82
N LYS A 6 -13.23 1.13 -24.09
CA LYS A 6 -12.62 0.54 -22.90
C LYS A 6 -11.43 -0.31 -23.36
N ALA A 7 -10.28 -0.14 -22.72
CA ALA A 7 -9.14 -1.02 -22.97
C ALA A 7 -9.57 -2.49 -22.75
N PRO A 8 -9.11 -3.43 -23.60
CA PRO A 8 -9.29 -4.85 -23.32
C PRO A 8 -8.62 -5.18 -21.98
N ALA A 9 -9.09 -6.23 -21.31
CA ALA A 9 -8.44 -6.70 -20.10
C ALA A 9 -6.96 -6.97 -20.40
N HIS A 10 -6.08 -6.20 -19.76
CA HIS A 10 -4.65 -6.46 -19.82
C HIS A 10 -4.40 -7.80 -19.09
N HIS A 11 -3.79 -8.72 -19.80
CA HIS A 11 -3.21 -9.92 -19.23
C HIS A 11 -1.74 -9.91 -19.61
N ASP A 12 -0.86 -9.74 -18.62
CA ASP A 12 0.58 -9.88 -18.80
C ASP A 12 0.95 -11.34 -18.53
N PRO A 13 1.30 -12.13 -19.57
CA PRO A 13 1.71 -13.53 -19.36
C PRO A 13 3.12 -13.63 -18.75
N ALA A 14 3.89 -12.53 -18.71
CA ALA A 14 5.22 -12.46 -18.11
C ALA A 14 5.20 -12.05 -16.63
N ALA A 15 4.09 -11.50 -16.13
CA ALA A 15 3.91 -11.22 -14.71
C ALA A 15 3.86 -12.55 -13.94
N THR A 16 5.02 -12.94 -13.42
CA THR A 16 5.17 -14.15 -12.62
C THR A 16 4.64 -13.86 -11.21
N THR A 17 4.13 -14.88 -10.52
CA THR A 17 3.66 -14.75 -9.13
C THR A 17 4.70 -14.11 -8.19
N ALA A 18 5.99 -14.29 -8.48
CA ALA A 18 7.09 -13.65 -7.76
C ALA A 18 7.16 -12.12 -7.97
N ASP A 19 6.90 -11.64 -9.19
CA ASP A 19 6.82 -10.21 -9.52
C ASP A 19 5.59 -9.57 -8.84
N ALA A 20 4.43 -10.22 -8.91
CA ALA A 20 3.22 -9.78 -8.22
C ALA A 20 3.44 -9.69 -6.70
N ARG A 21 4.14 -10.66 -6.11
CA ARG A 21 4.49 -10.62 -4.68
C ARG A 21 5.44 -9.47 -4.37
N ARG A 22 6.48 -9.23 -5.18
CA ARG A 22 7.35 -8.06 -5.01
C ARG A 22 6.54 -6.76 -5.05
N PHE A 23 5.64 -6.63 -6.01
CA PHE A 23 4.86 -5.40 -6.17
C PHE A 23 3.89 -5.16 -5.00
N LEU A 24 3.20 -6.23 -4.58
CA LEU A 24 2.10 -6.14 -3.61
C LEU A 24 2.51 -6.32 -2.15
N ASP A 25 3.62 -7.01 -1.87
CA ASP A 25 4.06 -7.45 -0.52
C ASP A 25 5.32 -6.69 -0.03
N ASP A 26 6.21 -6.31 -0.95
CA ASP A 26 7.53 -5.76 -0.60
C ASP A 26 7.40 -4.34 0.02
N GLY A 27 8.02 -4.16 1.20
CA GLY A 27 8.02 -2.89 1.94
C GLY A 27 6.71 -2.57 2.69
N LEU A 28 5.79 -3.53 2.83
CA LEU A 28 4.64 -3.38 3.73
C LEU A 28 5.04 -3.68 5.16
N THR A 29 4.60 -2.81 6.06
CA THR A 29 4.78 -2.98 7.50
C THR A 29 3.42 -3.22 8.15
N PRO A 30 3.26 -4.30 8.95
CA PRO A 30 2.04 -4.51 9.71
C PRO A 30 1.90 -3.45 10.81
N VAL A 31 0.76 -2.76 10.82
CA VAL A 31 0.40 -1.76 11.83
C VAL A 31 -0.90 -2.20 12.48
N ARG A 32 -0.86 -2.34 13.81
CA ARG A 32 -2.03 -2.63 14.63
C ARG A 32 -2.70 -1.33 15.07
N CYS A 33 -4.01 -1.31 14.95
CA CYS A 33 -4.83 -0.24 15.51
C CYS A 33 -4.77 -0.30 17.04
N GLY A 34 -4.30 0.74 17.71
CA GLY A 34 -4.25 0.78 19.18
C GLY A 34 -5.64 0.80 19.85
N GLY A 35 -6.72 1.00 19.10
CA GLY A 35 -8.10 1.04 19.59
C GLY A 35 -9.03 -0.03 19.01
N CYS A 36 -8.54 -0.91 18.13
CA CYS A 36 -9.36 -1.92 17.47
C CYS A 36 -8.51 -3.17 17.13
N PRO A 37 -9.11 -4.37 17.04
CA PRO A 37 -8.34 -5.60 16.79
C PRO A 37 -7.79 -5.70 15.34
N SER A 38 -8.12 -4.73 14.47
CA SER A 38 -7.66 -4.69 13.09
C SER A 38 -6.14 -4.55 12.99
N GLU A 39 -5.54 -5.46 12.24
CA GLU A 39 -4.18 -5.33 11.71
C GLU A 39 -4.27 -5.01 10.21
N VAL A 40 -3.52 -4.00 9.79
CA VAL A 40 -3.43 -3.59 8.38
C VAL A 40 -1.97 -3.55 7.94
N LEU A 41 -1.73 -3.72 6.66
CA LEU A 41 -0.42 -3.56 6.07
C LEU A 41 -0.30 -2.16 5.48
N VAL A 42 0.73 -1.43 5.89
CA VAL A 42 0.92 -0.04 5.48
C VAL A 42 2.27 0.09 4.79
N ARG A 43 2.28 0.81 3.67
CA ARG A 43 3.50 1.15 2.93
C ARG A 43 3.47 2.62 2.54
N LYS A 44 4.58 3.32 2.76
CA LYS A 44 4.79 4.65 2.20
C LYS A 44 5.43 4.52 0.82
N SER A 45 4.75 5.04 -0.20
CA SER A 45 5.33 5.21 -1.53
C SER A 45 6.06 6.56 -1.64
N SER A 46 5.66 7.54 -0.83
CA SER A 46 6.32 8.83 -0.65
C SER A 46 5.85 9.48 0.66
N HIS A 47 6.43 10.62 1.07
CA HIS A 47 5.98 11.36 2.25
C HIS A 47 4.46 11.65 2.27
N ARG A 48 3.88 12.02 1.11
CA ARG A 48 2.44 12.31 0.97
C ARG A 48 1.58 11.10 0.57
N GLN A 49 2.17 10.03 0.05
CA GLN A 49 1.44 8.90 -0.53
C GLN A 49 1.62 7.66 0.35
N THR A 50 0.53 7.21 0.96
CA THR A 50 0.49 6.04 1.82
C THR A 50 -0.49 5.04 1.23
N SER A 51 -0.03 3.81 1.00
CA SER A 51 -0.89 2.68 0.66
C SER A 51 -1.25 1.92 1.93
N VAL A 52 -2.53 1.72 2.16
CA VAL A 52 -3.06 0.92 3.27
C VAL A 52 -3.80 -0.28 2.69
N GLN A 53 -3.36 -1.48 3.04
CA GLN A 53 -3.99 -2.73 2.65
C GLN A 53 -4.65 -3.37 3.86
N TRP A 54 -5.94 -3.63 3.73
CA TRP A 54 -6.75 -4.27 4.76
C TRP A 54 -6.79 -5.78 4.51
N HIS A 55 -6.48 -6.57 5.54
CA HIS A 55 -6.62 -8.02 5.47
C HIS A 55 -8.08 -8.50 5.49
N ALA A 56 -8.95 -7.71 6.11
CA ALA A 56 -10.36 -8.02 6.28
C ALA A 56 -11.21 -6.77 6.01
N PRO A 57 -12.50 -6.92 5.68
CA PRO A 57 -13.38 -5.79 5.44
C PRO A 57 -13.36 -4.84 6.65
N PRO A 58 -13.13 -3.52 6.44
CA PRO A 58 -12.98 -2.57 7.54
C PRO A 58 -14.26 -2.46 8.37
N ALA A 59 -15.44 -2.60 7.76
CA ALA A 59 -16.73 -2.61 8.44
C ALA A 59 -16.94 -3.82 9.38
N ALA A 60 -16.24 -4.93 9.16
CA ALA A 60 -16.31 -6.11 10.02
C ALA A 60 -15.25 -6.08 11.14
N SER A 61 -14.20 -5.29 10.97
CA SER A 61 -12.99 -5.35 11.81
C SER A 61 -12.88 -4.13 12.74
N CYS A 62 -13.43 -2.98 12.34
CA CYS A 62 -13.36 -1.74 13.09
C CYS A 62 -14.76 -1.22 13.47
N PRO A 63 -15.08 -1.08 14.78
CA PRO A 63 -16.38 -0.60 15.22
C PRO A 63 -16.63 0.85 14.78
N GLU A 64 -15.62 1.71 14.79
CA GLU A 64 -15.73 3.10 14.35
C GLU A 64 -16.15 3.19 12.87
N PHE A 65 -15.58 2.31 12.04
CA PHE A 65 -15.94 2.22 10.63
C PHE A 65 -17.39 1.75 10.44
N ALA A 66 -17.84 0.79 11.25
CA ALA A 66 -19.22 0.34 11.26
C ALA A 66 -20.18 1.47 11.69
N GLU A 67 -19.81 2.25 12.70
CA GLU A 67 -20.60 3.40 13.17
C GLU A 67 -20.71 4.50 12.11
N ARG A 68 -19.61 4.86 11.43
CA ARG A 68 -19.66 5.87 10.36
C ARG A 68 -20.48 5.43 9.16
N VAL A 69 -20.35 4.16 8.77
CA VAL A 69 -21.17 3.59 7.70
C VAL A 69 -22.64 3.57 8.12
N ALA A 70 -22.95 3.21 9.37
CA ALA A 70 -24.30 3.28 9.92
C ALA A 70 -24.85 4.71 10.00
N ALA A 71 -23.99 5.70 10.24
CA ALA A 71 -24.32 7.13 10.20
C ALA A 71 -24.54 7.66 8.76
N GLY A 72 -24.38 6.81 7.75
CA GLY A 72 -24.63 7.15 6.34
C GLY A 72 -23.39 7.63 5.58
N GLU A 73 -22.19 7.53 6.15
CA GLU A 73 -20.97 7.76 5.38
C GLU A 73 -20.70 6.59 4.42
N LEU A 74 -20.28 6.92 3.20
CA LEU A 74 -19.84 5.90 2.24
C LEU A 74 -18.52 5.31 2.72
N SER A 75 -18.46 3.98 2.82
CA SER A 75 -17.22 3.25 3.16
C SER A 75 -16.04 3.62 2.29
N ALA A 76 -16.27 3.94 1.01
CA ALA A 76 -15.24 4.39 0.07
C ALA A 76 -14.63 5.77 0.41
N ARG A 77 -15.30 6.58 1.24
CA ARG A 77 -14.82 7.90 1.70
C ARG A 77 -14.07 7.82 3.02
N ILE A 78 -14.17 6.69 3.71
CA ILE A 78 -13.50 6.45 4.98
C ILE A 78 -12.18 5.76 4.68
N ASP A 79 -11.10 6.53 4.70
CA ASP A 79 -9.75 6.05 4.38
C ASP A 79 -9.24 5.06 5.45
N THR A 80 -9.29 5.49 6.72
CA THR A 80 -8.88 4.71 7.90
C THR A 80 -9.61 5.24 9.15
N CYS A 81 -9.65 4.44 10.23
CA CYS A 81 -10.15 4.95 11.51
C CYS A 81 -9.16 5.94 12.14
N GLY A 82 -9.66 6.85 12.98
CA GLY A 82 -8.82 7.90 13.58
C GLY A 82 -7.63 7.36 14.38
N GLN A 83 -7.84 6.28 15.14
CA GLN A 83 -6.80 5.61 15.91
C GLN A 83 -5.74 4.94 15.03
N LEU A 84 -6.13 4.37 13.89
CA LEU A 84 -5.19 3.76 12.96
C LEU A 84 -4.33 4.84 12.28
N ARG A 85 -4.92 5.97 11.88
CA ARG A 85 -4.15 7.09 11.34
C ARG A 85 -3.09 7.58 12.33
N ALA A 86 -3.46 7.77 13.59
CA ALA A 86 -2.51 8.15 14.63
C ALA A 86 -1.40 7.10 14.82
N ALA A 87 -1.73 5.80 14.77
CA ALA A 87 -0.75 4.72 14.84
C ALA A 87 0.22 4.75 13.64
N ILE A 88 -0.27 5.01 12.43
CA ILE A 88 0.57 5.15 11.23
C ILE A 88 1.50 6.36 11.34
N GLU A 89 0.98 7.51 11.77
CA GLU A 89 1.79 8.72 11.99
C GLU A 89 2.87 8.48 13.04
N HIS A 90 2.55 7.78 14.12
CA HIS A 90 3.52 7.38 15.14
C HIS A 90 4.57 6.41 14.59
N ALA A 91 4.16 5.41 13.78
CA ALA A 91 5.09 4.48 13.14
C ALA A 91 6.05 5.20 12.17
N VAL A 92 5.58 6.22 11.45
CA VAL A 92 6.43 7.08 10.62
C VAL A 92 7.40 7.89 11.49
N ALA A 93 6.90 8.52 12.56
CA ALA A 93 7.71 9.37 13.44
C ALA A 93 8.79 8.59 14.20
N THR A 94 8.51 7.35 14.58
CA THR A 94 9.46 6.44 15.26
C THR A 94 10.42 5.73 14.29
N GLY A 95 10.23 5.88 12.98
CA GLY A 95 11.01 5.19 11.95
C GLY A 95 10.64 3.71 11.76
N ALA A 96 9.60 3.23 12.44
CA ALA A 96 9.08 1.87 12.26
C ALA A 96 8.45 1.66 10.87
N LEU A 97 7.90 2.73 10.25
CA LEU A 97 7.44 2.71 8.86
C LEU A 97 8.44 3.47 7.98
N PRO A 98 9.22 2.78 7.12
CA PRO A 98 10.19 3.43 6.26
C PRO A 98 9.50 4.30 5.22
N VAL A 99 9.95 5.55 5.06
CA VAL A 99 9.48 6.47 4.02
C VAL A 99 10.57 6.57 2.95
N PRO A 100 10.33 6.09 1.72
CA PRO A 100 11.28 6.28 0.63
C PRO A 100 11.43 7.78 0.36
N GLY A 101 12.68 8.25 0.40
CA GLY A 101 13.06 9.66 0.23
C GLY A 101 13.41 10.43 1.51
N GLY A 102 13.41 9.78 2.68
CA GLY A 102 13.68 10.42 3.98
C GLY A 102 15.13 10.37 4.48
N GLY A 103 16.10 9.93 3.66
CA GLY A 103 17.51 9.87 4.01
C GLY A 103 18.33 9.41 2.82
N ASP A 104 19.50 10.00 2.65
CA ASP A 104 20.58 9.66 1.74
C ASP A 104 20.90 8.15 1.72
N ALA A 105 20.15 7.38 0.94
CA ALA A 105 20.57 6.06 0.50
C ALA A 105 20.85 6.17 -0.99
N GLY A 106 22.15 6.18 -1.31
CA GLY A 106 22.67 6.30 -2.66
C GLY A 106 21.95 5.36 -3.63
N ASP A 107 21.76 5.90 -4.83
CA ASP A 107 21.67 5.14 -6.07
C ASP A 107 22.63 3.95 -6.04
N GLY A 108 22.07 2.78 -5.75
CA GLY A 108 22.68 1.48 -6.00
C GLY A 108 21.94 0.83 -7.16
N GLY A 109 21.79 1.54 -8.27
CA GLY A 109 21.45 0.89 -9.53
C GLY A 109 22.51 -0.17 -9.84
N PRO A 110 22.15 -1.42 -10.17
CA PRO A 110 23.13 -2.34 -10.72
C PRO A 110 23.48 -1.88 -12.13
N GLY A 111 24.48 -1.01 -12.24
CA GLY A 111 25.24 -0.79 -13.46
C GLY A 111 26.23 -1.95 -13.65
N GLY A 112 26.19 -2.58 -14.84
CA GLY A 112 27.29 -3.42 -15.35
C GLY A 112 26.85 -4.63 -16.18
N GLY A 113 26.78 -4.47 -17.51
CA GLY A 113 27.02 -5.56 -18.48
C GLY A 113 28.51 -6.01 -18.47
N PRO A 114 29.05 -6.78 -19.45
CA PRO A 114 28.64 -6.85 -20.87
C PRO A 114 28.75 -8.25 -21.56
N GLY A 115 28.24 -8.34 -22.80
CA GLY A 115 28.91 -9.05 -23.91
C GLY A 115 28.84 -10.58 -23.97
N GLY A 116 27.81 -11.12 -24.64
CA GLY A 116 27.81 -12.49 -25.17
C GLY A 116 28.15 -12.48 -26.66
N GLY A 117 29.36 -12.92 -27.01
CA GLY A 117 29.81 -13.05 -28.39
C GLY A 117 29.05 -14.15 -29.14
N HIS A 118 28.60 -13.83 -30.35
CA HIS A 118 28.12 -14.80 -31.31
C HIS A 118 29.33 -15.37 -32.07
N GLY A 119 29.52 -16.68 -31.98
CA GLY A 119 30.35 -17.46 -32.90
C GLY A 119 29.49 -18.12 -33.96
#